data_AF-A0A1M3HR40-F1
#
_entry.id   AF-A0A1M3HR40-F1
#
_cell.length_a   1.000
_cell.length_b   1.000
_cell.length_c   1.000
_cell.angle_alpha   90.00
_cell.angle_beta   90.00
_cell.angle_gamma   90.00
#
_symmetry.space_group_name_H-M   'P 1'
#
loop_
_entity.id
_entity.type
_entity.pdbx_description
1 polymer ?
#
loop_
_entity_poly.entity_id
_entity_poly.type
_entity_poly.pdbx_seq_one_letter_code
_entity_poly.pdbx_strand_id
1 'polypeptide(L)'
;MERGQIAQLLEKYWQVETTVEEEKMLEEYFRGTDVPLEWESYRDIFSFYERERGVKPGEGLEERIMEVVRPRPRLRGAWWSAAAVIVLGLGLSLYQRDKPAMKDTYDDPQQALAAVQKALLIASRNMHKGLHPLK
;
A
#
# COMPACT_ATOMS: atom_id res chain seq x y z
N MET A 1 -0.34 36.74 -39.77
CA MET A 1 1.03 36.16 -39.70
C MET A 1 1.58 36.11 -41.10
N GLU A 2 2.90 36.25 -41.26
CA GLU A 2 3.56 36.12 -42.56
C GLU A 2 3.57 34.64 -42.99
N ARG A 3 3.32 34.36 -44.27
CA ARG A 3 3.28 32.97 -44.80
C ARG A 3 4.55 32.18 -44.50
N GLY A 4 5.73 32.84 -44.55
CA GLY A 4 7.01 32.18 -44.26
C GLY A 4 7.13 31.66 -42.83
N GLN A 5 6.51 32.35 -41.85
CA GLN A 5 6.51 31.92 -40.46
C GLN A 5 5.65 30.67 -40.25
N ILE A 6 4.47 30.63 -40.88
CA ILE A 6 3.58 29.46 -40.81
C ILE A 6 4.23 28.23 -41.47
N ALA A 7 4.93 28.40 -42.60
CA ALA A 7 5.64 27.32 -43.25
C ALA A 7 6.73 26.71 -42.35
N GLN A 8 7.49 27.54 -41.63
CA GLN A 8 8.49 27.08 -40.66
C GLN A 8 7.85 26.35 -39.47
N LEU A 9 6.74 26.87 -38.96
CA LEU A 9 6.00 26.23 -37.86
C LEU A 9 5.41 24.87 -38.27
N LEU A 10 4.90 24.76 -39.49
CA LEU A 10 4.42 23.48 -40.03
C LEU A 10 5.55 22.45 -40.14
N GLU A 11 6.72 22.84 -40.63
CA GLU A 11 7.88 21.94 -40.67
C GLU A 11 8.23 21.45 -39.27
N LYS A 12 8.36 22.35 -38.29
CA LYS A 12 8.60 21.97 -36.89
C LYS A 12 7.50 21.06 -36.33
N TYR A 13 6.24 21.32 -36.65
CA TYR A 13 5.10 20.51 -36.19
C TYR A 13 5.23 19.07 -36.69
N TRP A 14 5.58 18.90 -37.98
CA TRP A 14 5.84 17.59 -38.56
C TRP A 14 7.07 16.89 -37.97
N GLN A 15 8.09 17.65 -37.53
CA GLN A 15 9.24 17.12 -36.80
C GLN A 15 8.97 16.89 -35.29
N VAL A 16 7.77 17.24 -34.79
CA VAL A 16 7.41 17.14 -33.36
C VAL A 16 8.31 18.01 -32.47
N GLU A 17 8.72 19.17 -32.99
CA GLU A 17 9.59 20.13 -32.30
C GLU A 17 8.84 21.40 -31.84
N THR A 18 7.52 21.45 -32.00
CA THR A 18 6.69 22.61 -31.63
C THR A 18 6.45 22.73 -30.13
N THR A 19 6.30 23.97 -29.64
CA THR A 19 5.76 24.24 -28.31
C THR A 19 4.24 24.40 -28.33
N VAL A 20 3.59 24.35 -27.17
CA VAL A 20 2.14 24.52 -27.02
C VAL A 20 1.68 25.90 -27.52
N GLU A 21 2.50 26.94 -27.32
CA GLU A 21 2.22 28.28 -27.81
C GLU A 21 2.29 28.37 -29.33
N GLU A 22 3.27 27.71 -29.94
CA GLU A 22 3.42 27.62 -31.40
C GLU A 22 2.26 26.83 -32.05
N GLU A 23 1.81 25.74 -31.42
CA GLU A 23 0.65 24.97 -31.87
C GLU A 23 -0.64 25.80 -31.81
N LYS A 24 -0.82 26.58 -30.74
CA LYS A 24 -1.96 27.50 -30.63
C LYS A 24 -1.93 28.57 -31.73
N MET A 25 -0.75 29.05 -32.10
CA MET A 25 -0.60 29.98 -33.24
C MET A 25 -1.00 29.34 -34.56
N LEU A 26 -0.65 28.07 -34.79
CA LEU A 26 -1.10 27.30 -35.96
C LEU A 26 -2.63 27.13 -35.95
N GLU A 27 -3.22 26.76 -34.81
CA GLU A 27 -4.68 26.67 -34.66
C GLU A 27 -5.40 27.98 -34.99
N GLU A 28 -4.92 29.10 -34.46
CA GLU A 28 -5.49 30.43 -34.72
C GLU A 28 -5.37 30.82 -36.19
N TYR A 29 -4.26 30.49 -36.84
CA TYR A 29 -4.06 30.75 -38.27
C TYR A 29 -5.03 29.95 -39.15
N PHE A 30 -5.13 28.63 -38.93
CA PHE A 30 -5.99 27.74 -39.72
C PHE A 30 -7.48 27.90 -39.44
N ARG A 31 -7.83 28.59 -38.34
CA ARG A 31 -9.20 29.05 -38.06
C ARG A 31 -9.64 30.17 -39.00
N GLY A 32 -8.71 30.97 -39.50
CA GLY A 32 -8.96 32.05 -40.45
C GLY A 32 -9.59 31.59 -41.77
N THR A 33 -10.10 32.55 -42.55
CA THR A 33 -10.69 32.27 -43.88
C THR A 33 -9.66 32.37 -45.01
N ASP A 34 -8.48 32.94 -44.74
CA ASP A 34 -7.43 33.23 -45.72
C ASP A 34 -6.26 32.23 -45.63
N VAL A 35 -6.57 30.95 -45.88
CA VAL A 35 -5.58 29.87 -45.92
C VAL A 35 -5.28 29.55 -47.40
N PRO A 36 -3.99 29.51 -47.82
CA PRO A 36 -3.62 29.12 -49.17
C PRO A 36 -4.11 27.72 -49.54
N LEU A 37 -4.45 27.51 -50.82
CA LEU A 37 -4.94 26.23 -51.35
C LEU A 37 -4.02 25.04 -51.02
N GLU A 38 -2.70 25.27 -51.00
CA GLU A 38 -1.68 24.26 -50.66
C GLU A 38 -1.82 23.72 -49.23
N TRP A 39 -2.38 24.50 -48.32
CA TRP A 39 -2.51 24.17 -46.90
C TRP A 39 -3.94 23.95 -46.46
N GLU A 40 -4.90 24.01 -47.39
CA GLU A 40 -6.31 23.78 -47.09
C GLU A 40 -6.54 22.37 -46.52
N SER A 41 -5.75 21.39 -46.96
CA SER A 41 -5.76 20.01 -46.42
C SER A 41 -5.36 19.92 -44.94
N TYR A 42 -4.52 20.83 -44.45
CA TYR A 42 -4.09 20.85 -43.04
C TYR A 42 -5.13 21.49 -42.12
N ARG A 43 -6.11 22.20 -42.68
CA ARG A 43 -7.15 22.89 -41.91
C ARG A 43 -7.96 21.94 -41.03
N ASP A 44 -8.24 20.72 -41.51
CA ASP A 44 -8.99 19.75 -40.72
C ASP A 44 -8.21 19.30 -39.48
N ILE A 45 -6.88 19.20 -39.55
CA ILE A 45 -6.03 18.82 -38.40
C ILE A 45 -6.19 19.84 -37.27
N PHE A 46 -6.07 21.12 -37.60
CA PHE A 46 -6.09 22.21 -36.62
C PHE A 46 -7.50 22.68 -36.23
N SER A 47 -8.54 22.28 -36.97
CA SER A 47 -9.94 22.60 -36.64
C SER A 47 -10.71 21.45 -35.99
N PHE A 48 -10.16 20.24 -36.00
CA PHE A 48 -10.80 19.04 -35.45
C PHE A 48 -11.22 19.22 -34.00
N TYR A 49 -10.29 19.71 -33.16
CA TYR A 49 -10.54 19.83 -31.72
C TYR A 49 -11.69 20.79 -31.41
N GLU A 50 -11.80 21.93 -32.09
CA GLU A 50 -12.95 22.83 -31.90
C GLU A 50 -14.25 22.21 -32.39
N ARG A 51 -14.22 21.49 -33.51
CA ARG A 51 -15.40 20.85 -34.09
C ARG A 51 -15.95 19.77 -33.16
N GLU A 52 -15.08 19.03 -32.49
CA GLU A 52 -15.45 17.90 -31.64
C GLU A 52 -15.47 18.24 -30.14
N ARG A 53 -15.16 19.48 -29.75
CA ARG A 53 -15.15 19.91 -28.34
C ARG A 53 -16.47 19.66 -27.60
N GLY A 54 -17.58 19.61 -28.33
CA GLY A 54 -18.91 19.32 -27.80
C GLY A 54 -19.29 17.84 -27.78
N VAL A 55 -18.48 16.95 -28.38
CA VAL A 55 -18.74 15.51 -28.42
C VAL A 55 -18.48 14.96 -27.03
N LYS A 56 -19.57 14.60 -26.34
CA LYS A 56 -19.48 13.92 -25.07
C LYS A 56 -19.15 12.44 -25.31
N PRO A 57 -18.29 11.84 -24.47
CA PRO A 57 -18.13 10.40 -24.50
C PRO A 57 -19.48 9.72 -24.24
N GLY A 58 -19.70 8.57 -24.87
CA GLY A 58 -20.94 7.80 -24.73
C GLY A 58 -21.27 7.48 -23.27
N GLU A 59 -22.55 7.34 -22.97
CA GLU A 59 -23.02 7.02 -21.61
C GLU A 59 -22.26 5.81 -21.05
N GLY A 60 -21.73 5.96 -19.83
CA GLY A 60 -21.03 4.89 -19.12
C GLY A 60 -19.57 4.66 -19.51
N LEU A 61 -18.95 5.48 -20.39
CA LEU A 61 -17.51 5.37 -20.65
C LEU A 61 -16.67 5.56 -19.39
N GLU A 62 -16.99 6.58 -18.60
CA GLU A 62 -16.29 6.88 -17.35
C GLU A 62 -16.40 5.70 -16.37
N GLU A 63 -17.58 5.10 -16.25
CA GLU A 63 -17.82 3.95 -15.37
C GLU A 63 -16.98 2.72 -15.79
N ARG A 64 -16.90 2.44 -17.10
CA ARG A 64 -16.06 1.36 -17.66
C ARG A 64 -14.57 1.61 -17.41
N ILE A 65 -14.09 2.84 -17.57
CA ILE A 65 -12.69 3.19 -17.28
C ILE A 65 -12.40 2.99 -15.79
N MET A 66 -13.31 3.45 -14.93
CA MET A 66 -13.16 3.33 -13.49
C MET A 66 -13.18 1.87 -13.01
N GLU A 67 -13.89 0.97 -13.70
CA GLU A 67 -13.87 -0.46 -13.40
C GLU A 67 -12.50 -1.11 -13.68
N VAL A 68 -11.80 -0.66 -14.72
CA VAL A 68 -10.46 -1.16 -15.07
C VAL A 68 -9.38 -0.58 -14.16
N VAL A 69 -9.49 0.70 -13.81
CA VAL A 69 -8.46 1.42 -13.04
C VAL A 69 -8.54 1.14 -11.55
N ARG A 70 -9.73 0.85 -10.99
CA ARG A 70 -9.88 0.65 -9.55
C ARG A 70 -9.22 -0.66 -9.08
N PRO A 71 -8.31 -0.60 -8.09
CA PRO A 71 -7.74 -1.81 -7.51
C PRO A 71 -8.86 -2.60 -6.80
N ARG A 72 -9.07 -3.85 -7.20
CA ARG A 72 -10.03 -4.74 -6.53
C ARG A 72 -9.59 -4.96 -5.07
N PRO A 73 -10.48 -4.75 -4.08
CA PRO A 73 -10.14 -5.00 -2.69
C PRO A 73 -9.82 -6.48 -2.50
N ARG A 74 -8.60 -6.79 -2.04
CA ARG A 74 -8.19 -8.16 -1.69
C ARG A 74 -8.82 -8.55 -0.36
N LEU A 75 -10.08 -8.99 -0.40
CA LEU A 75 -10.81 -9.48 0.79
C LEU A 75 -10.34 -10.87 1.27
N ARG A 76 -9.35 -11.49 0.62
CA ARG A 76 -8.88 -12.85 0.94
C ARG A 76 -8.18 -12.98 2.30
N GLY A 77 -7.80 -11.88 2.97
CA GLY A 77 -7.10 -11.91 4.27
C GLY A 77 -7.99 -11.85 5.51
N ALA A 78 -9.25 -11.38 5.39
CA ALA A 78 -10.08 -11.09 6.56
C ALA A 78 -10.57 -12.36 7.29
N TRP A 79 -10.89 -13.42 6.53
CA TRP A 79 -11.39 -14.68 7.09
C TRP A 79 -10.34 -15.43 7.92
N TRP A 80 -9.06 -15.35 7.54
CA TRP A 80 -7.96 -15.97 8.29
C TRP A 80 -7.70 -15.27 9.63
N SER A 81 -7.88 -13.95 9.69
CA SER A 81 -7.77 -13.18 10.95
C SER A 81 -8.85 -13.58 11.95
N ALA A 82 -10.10 -13.66 11.49
CA ALA A 82 -11.21 -14.10 12.34
C ALA A 82 -11.01 -15.54 12.86
N ALA A 83 -10.56 -16.46 12.00
CA ALA A 83 -10.26 -17.84 12.38
C ALA A 83 -9.13 -17.93 13.43
N ALA A 84 -8.07 -17.12 13.30
CA ALA A 84 -6.94 -17.12 14.23
C ALA A 84 -7.37 -16.70 15.65
N VAL A 85 -8.24 -15.69 15.78
CA VAL A 85 -8.77 -15.24 17.08
C VAL A 85 -9.60 -16.34 17.75
N ILE A 86 -10.43 -17.05 16.99
CA ILE A 86 -11.27 -18.14 17.50
C ILE A 86 -10.39 -19.30 17.99
N VAL A 87 -9.39 -19.73 17.19
CA VAL A 87 -8.47 -20.81 17.56
C VAL A 87 -7.67 -20.44 18.81
N LEU A 88 -7.18 -19.21 18.91
CA LEU A 88 -6.39 -18.75 20.05
C LEU A 88 -7.24 -18.69 21.34
N GLY A 89 -8.48 -18.19 21.24
CA GLY A 89 -9.43 -18.16 22.36
C GLY A 89 -9.81 -19.56 22.86
N LEU A 90 -10.12 -20.48 21.94
CA LEU A 90 -10.41 -21.88 22.28
C LEU A 90 -9.18 -22.58 22.89
N GLY A 91 -7.99 -22.36 22.31
CA GLY A 91 -6.74 -22.93 22.83
C GLY A 91 -6.43 -22.48 24.26
N LEU A 92 -6.56 -21.18 24.55
CA LEU A 92 -6.39 -20.65 25.92
C LEU A 92 -7.46 -21.17 26.88
N SER A 93 -8.71 -21.31 26.43
CA SER A 93 -9.81 -21.82 27.25
C SER A 93 -9.58 -23.28 27.66
N LEU A 94 -9.15 -24.13 26.71
CA LEU A 94 -8.80 -25.52 26.99
C LEU A 94 -7.54 -25.63 27.86
N TYR A 95 -6.51 -24.81 27.60
CA TYR A 95 -5.29 -24.80 28.39
C TYR A 95 -5.51 -24.45 29.87
N GLN A 96 -6.45 -23.55 30.17
CA GLN A 96 -6.77 -23.22 31.56
C GLN A 96 -7.54 -24.32 32.29
N ARG A 97 -8.31 -25.15 31.58
CA ARG A 97 -9.04 -26.28 32.18
C ARG A 97 -8.12 -27.40 32.66
N ASP A 98 -7.01 -27.63 31.94
CA ASP A 98 -6.05 -28.70 32.25
C ASP A 98 -4.96 -28.28 33.23
N LYS A 99 -5.05 -27.11 33.87
CA LYS A 99 -4.12 -26.77 34.95
C LYS A 99 -4.52 -27.56 36.20
N PRO A 100 -3.74 -28.56 36.65
CA PRO A 100 -4.00 -29.18 37.94
C PRO A 100 -3.91 -28.07 38.99
N ALA A 101 -4.89 -28.02 39.89
CA ALA A 101 -4.80 -27.17 41.08
C ALA A 101 -3.44 -27.43 41.72
N MET A 102 -2.66 -26.36 41.94
CA MET A 102 -1.34 -26.46 42.55
C MET A 102 -1.51 -27.14 43.90
N LYS A 103 -1.21 -28.44 43.94
CA LYS A 103 -1.31 -29.24 45.14
C LYS A 103 -0.08 -28.91 45.96
N ASP A 104 -0.28 -28.27 47.11
CA ASP A 104 0.82 -27.94 48.01
C ASP A 104 1.57 -29.23 48.38
N THR A 105 2.90 -29.18 48.43
CA THR A 105 3.73 -30.38 48.60
C THR A 105 3.60 -30.96 50.01
N TYR A 106 3.14 -30.15 50.95
CA TYR A 106 2.95 -30.53 52.35
C TYR A 106 1.56 -30.12 52.82
N ASP A 107 0.82 -31.04 53.42
CA ASP A 107 -0.52 -30.79 53.95
C ASP A 107 -0.49 -30.05 55.31
N ASP A 108 0.64 -30.09 56.02
CA ASP A 108 0.84 -29.45 57.33
C ASP A 108 1.93 -28.36 57.25
N PRO A 109 1.61 -27.09 57.55
CA PRO A 109 2.55 -25.97 57.52
C PRO A 109 3.83 -26.20 58.33
N GLN A 110 3.76 -26.97 59.43
CA GLN A 110 4.94 -27.23 60.26
C GLN A 110 5.96 -28.15 59.57
N GLN A 111 5.49 -29.09 58.74
CA GLN A 111 6.38 -29.99 57.99
C GLN A 111 7.11 -29.26 56.87
N ALA A 112 6.43 -28.34 56.17
CA ALA A 112 7.04 -27.49 55.15
C ALA A 112 8.19 -26.66 55.75
N LEU A 113 7.95 -26.04 56.90
CA LEU A 113 8.96 -25.25 57.61
C LEU A 113 10.15 -26.11 58.03
N ALA A 114 9.91 -27.30 58.59
CA ALA A 114 10.97 -28.21 58.98
C ALA A 114 11.84 -28.66 57.78
N ALA A 115 11.22 -28.93 56.63
CA ALA A 115 11.93 -29.29 55.39
C ALA A 115 12.80 -28.13 54.87
N VAL A 116 12.27 -26.91 54.88
CA VAL A 116 13.02 -25.70 54.50
C VAL A 116 14.19 -25.44 55.46
N GLN A 117 13.97 -25.54 56.76
CA GLN A 117 15.02 -25.40 57.77
C GLN A 117 16.14 -26.43 57.55
N LYS A 118 15.78 -27.68 57.30
CA LYS A 118 16.75 -28.75 57.00
C LYS A 118 17.55 -28.46 55.75
N ALA A 119 16.90 -28.02 54.66
CA ALA A 119 17.57 -27.66 53.41
C ALA A 119 18.54 -26.49 53.60
N LEU A 120 18.13 -25.44 54.30
CA LEU A 120 18.97 -24.29 54.64
C LEU A 120 20.17 -24.69 55.50
N LEU A 121 19.99 -25.61 56.46
CA LEU A 121 21.06 -26.10 57.33
C LEU A 121 22.09 -26.94 56.56
N ILE A 122 21.64 -27.74 55.60
CA ILE A 122 22.54 -28.48 54.69
C ILE A 122 23.34 -27.49 53.83
N ALA A 123 22.68 -26.48 53.26
CA ALA A 123 23.32 -25.45 52.45
C ALA A 123 24.39 -24.68 53.24
N SER A 124 24.06 -24.25 54.47
CA SER A 124 24.99 -23.52 55.34
C SER A 124 26.18 -24.38 55.76
N ARG A 125 25.94 -25.65 56.10
CA ARG A 125 27.02 -26.60 56.43
C ARG A 125 27.95 -26.83 55.25
N ASN A 126 27.42 -26.91 54.03
CA ASN A 126 28.23 -27.07 52.83
C ASN A 126 29.06 -25.81 52.52
N MET A 127 28.48 -24.62 52.68
CA MET A 127 29.25 -23.37 52.58
C MET A 127 30.35 -23.27 53.62
N HIS A 128 30.07 -23.64 54.88
CA HIS A 128 31.07 -23.59 55.95
C HIS A 128 32.25 -24.53 55.68
N LYS A 129 32.00 -25.72 55.14
CA LYS A 129 33.06 -26.65 54.70
C LYS A 129 33.90 -26.10 53.53
N GLY A 130 33.32 -25.23 52.71
CA GLY A 130 34.03 -24.57 51.59
C GLY A 130 34.93 -23.40 52.01
N LEU A 131 34.89 -22.97 53.28
CA LEU A 131 35.66 -21.84 53.81
C LEU A 131 36.97 -22.24 54.50
N HIS A 132 37.45 -23.48 54.32
CA HIS A 132 38.81 -23.82 54.75
C HIS A 132 39.82 -22.98 53.95
N PRO A 133 40.77 -22.27 54.60
CA PRO A 133 41.73 -21.46 53.88
C PRO A 133 42.58 -22.37 52.98
N LEU A 134 42.61 -22.03 51.70
CA LEU A 134 43.49 -22.67 50.72
C LEU A 134 44.94 -22.52 51.24
N LYS A 135 45.60 -23.65 51.51
CA LYS A 135 47.04 -23.69 51.82
C LYS A 135 47.85 -23.39 50.56
#